data_AF-A0A950H7G7-F1
#
_entry.id   AF-A0A950H7G7-F1
#
_cell.length_a   1.000
_cell.length_b   1.000
_cell.length_c   1.000
_cell.angle_alpha   90.00
_cell.angle_beta   90.00
_cell.angle_gamma   90.00
#
_symmetry.space_group_name_H-M   'P 1'
#
loop_
_entity.id
_entity.type
_entity.pdbx_description
1 polymer ?
#
loop_
_entity_poly.entity_id
_entity_poly.type
_entity_poly.pdbx_seq_one_letter_code
_entity_poly.pdbx_strand_id
1 'polypeptide(L)' 'FTLVSQYLPLEYAAIRAGRLQASPSEMISHHIRTVLHKYATACGDNR' A
#
# COMPACT_ATOMS: atom_id res chain seq x y z
N PHE A 1 -14.42 8.57 -3.41
CA PHE A 1 -13.40 8.44 -2.35
C PHE A 1 -13.87 7.71 -1.11
N THR A 2 -15.17 7.66 -0.81
CA THR A 2 -15.75 6.94 0.35
C THR A 2 -15.45 5.44 0.34
N LEU A 3 -15.60 4.75 -0.80
CA LEU A 3 -15.32 3.30 -0.88
C LEU A 3 -13.85 2.96 -0.59
N VAL A 4 -12.90 3.70 -1.18
CA VAL A 4 -11.47 3.45 -0.95
C VAL A 4 -11.09 3.74 0.51
N SER A 5 -11.61 4.82 1.10
CA SER A 5 -11.38 5.12 2.52
C SER A 5 -11.95 4.04 3.46
N GLN A 6 -13.03 3.36 3.05
CA GLN A 6 -13.69 2.36 3.88
C GLN A 6 -13.02 0.98 3.78
N TYR A 7 -12.58 0.58 2.59
CA TYR A 7 -12.09 -0.79 2.33
C TYR A 7 -10.57 -0.88 2.17
N LEU A 8 -9.90 0.21 1.80
CA LEU A 8 -8.47 0.26 1.47
C LEU A 8 -7.83 1.49 2.14
N PRO A 9 -7.83 1.55 3.50
CA PRO A 9 -7.45 2.75 4.24
C PRO A 9 -5.97 3.13 4.05
N LEU A 10 -5.08 2.16 3.84
CA LEU A 10 -3.66 2.41 3.61
C LEU A 10 -3.42 3.04 2.24
N GLU A 11 -4.07 2.50 1.22
CA GLU A 11 -4.03 3.00 -0.15
C GLU A 11 -4.70 4.38 -0.22
N TYR A 12 -5.80 4.59 0.51
CA TYR A 12 -6.44 5.90 0.65
C TYR A 12 -5.47 6.95 1.21
N ALA A 13 -4.74 6.62 2.28
CA ALA A 13 -3.74 7.53 2.85
C ALA A 13 -2.61 7.84 1.85
N ALA A 14 -2.15 6.85 1.09
CA ALA A 14 -1.12 7.04 0.05
C ALA A 14 -1.63 7.90 -1.11
N ILE A 15 -2.88 7.71 -1.54
CA ILE A 15 -3.55 8.53 -2.58
C ILE A 15 -3.72 9.96 -2.10
N ARG A 16 -4.18 10.16 -0.86
CA ARG A 16 -4.32 11.51 -0.25
C ARG A 16 -3.01 12.24 -0.12
N ALA A 17 -1.91 11.52 0.07
CA ALA A 17 -0.55 12.07 0.11
C ALA A 17 0.06 12.27 -1.29
N GLY A 18 -0.66 11.97 -2.39
CA GLY A 18 -0.13 12.07 -3.75
C GLY A 18 0.95 11.04 -4.09
N ARG A 19 1.13 10.01 -3.25
CA ARG A 19 2.15 8.97 -3.41
C ARG A 19 1.66 7.74 -4.19
N LEU A 20 0.36 7.65 -4.44
CA LEU A 20 -0.28 6.54 -5.13
C LEU A 20 -1.38 7.06 -6.04
N GLN A 21 -1.45 6.56 -7.28
CA GLN A 21 -2.57 6.89 -8.16
C GLN A 21 -3.82 6.10 -7.76
N ALA A 22 -4.99 6.73 -7.86
CA ALA A 22 -6.28 6.11 -7.55
C ALA A 22 -6.76 5.17 -8.68
N SER A 23 -5.88 4.29 -9.16
CA SER A 23 -6.21 3.24 -10.12
C SER A 23 -6.23 1.87 -9.44
N PRO A 24 -7.15 0.96 -9.79
CA PRO A 24 -7.24 -0.36 -9.16
C PRO A 24 -5.93 -1.16 -9.24
N SER A 25 -5.26 -1.15 -10.39
CA SER A 25 -4.00 -1.86 -10.60
C SER A 25 -2.88 -1.34 -9.71
N GLU A 26 -2.75 -0.01 -9.56
CA GLU A 26 -1.74 0.59 -8.68
C GLU A 26 -2.04 0.29 -7.21
N MET A 27 -3.31 0.32 -6.82
CA MET A 27 -3.75 -0.02 -5.46
C MET A 27 -3.44 -1.47 -5.10
N ILE A 28 -3.73 -2.42 -5.99
CA ILE A 28 -3.39 -3.85 -5.78
C ILE A 28 -1.88 -4.03 -5.67
N SER A 29 -1.12 -3.42 -6.58
CA SER A 29 0.34 -3.53 -6.59
C SER A 29 0.97 -2.92 -5.32
N HIS A 30 0.45 -1.76 -4.88
CA HIS A 30 0.87 -1.12 -3.63
C HIS A 30 0.62 -2.00 -2.41
N HIS A 31 -0.55 -2.65 -2.35
CA HIS A 31 -0.89 -3.54 -1.25
C HIS A 31 0.09 -4.73 -1.16
N ILE A 32 0.32 -5.41 -2.29
CA ILE A 32 1.24 -6.56 -2.37
C ILE A 32 2.64 -6.14 -1.92
N ARG A 33 3.17 -5.02 -2.45
CA ARG A 33 4.50 -4.52 -2.07
C ARG A 33 4.58 -4.16 -0.59
N THR A 34 3.52 -3.59 -0.03
CA THR A 34 3.47 -3.24 1.40
C THR A 34 3.59 -4.47 2.28
N VAL A 35 2.91 -5.58 1.93
CA VAL A 35 3.04 -6.84 2.64
C VAL A 35 4.44 -7.44 2.46
N LEU A 36 4.95 -7.50 1.22
CA LEU A 36 6.29 -8.04 0.94
C LEU A 36 7.39 -7.24 1.67
N HIS A 37 7.25 -5.93 1.80
CA HIS A 37 8.21 -5.10 2.52
C HIS A 37 8.30 -5.45 4.01
N LYS A 38 7.19 -5.85 4.64
CA LYS A 38 7.21 -6.34 6.04
C LYS A 38 8.04 -7.61 6.19
N TYR A 39 7.92 -8.54 5.24
CA TYR A 39 8.74 -9.74 5.23
C TYR A 39 10.20 -9.43 4.89
N ALA A 40 10.43 -8.58 3.90
CA ALA A 40 11.78 -8.19 3.51
C ALA A 40 12.52 -7.47 4.64
N THR A 41 11.83 -6.62 5.42
CA THR A 41 12.41 -5.96 6.60
C THR A 41 12.69 -6.96 7.72
N ALA A 42 11.75 -7.86 8.03
CA ALA A 42 11.96 -8.88 9.06
C ALA A 42 13.05 -9.91 8.70
N CYS A 43 13.20 -10.24 7.42
CA CYS A 43 14.21 -11.19 6.94
C CYS A 43 15.56 -10.52 6.62
N GLY A 44 15.55 -9.26 6.21
CA GLY A 44 16.72 -8.48 5.82
C GLY A 44 17.48 -7.83 6.98
N ASP A 45 16.84 -7.75 8.16
CA ASP A 45 17.47 -7.31 9.43
C ASP A 45 18.17 -8.47 10.16
N ASN A 46 18.63 -9.46 9.39
CA ASN A 46 19.47 -10.56 9.86
C ASN A 46 20.85 -10.47 9.19
N ARG A 47 21.46 -9.26 9.26
CA ARG A 47 22.84 -9.01 8.83
C ARG A 47 23.62 -8.28 9.91
#